data_AF-A0A0P4R4S8-F1
#
_entry.id   AF-A0A0P4R4S8-F1
#
_cell.length_a   1.000
_cell.length_b   1.000
_cell.length_c   1.000
_cell.angle_alpha   90.00
_cell.angle_beta   90.00
_cell.angle_gamma   90.00
#
_symmetry.space_group_name_H-M   'P 1'
#
loop_
_entity.id
_entity.type
_entity.pdbx_description
1 polymer ?
#
loop_
_entity_poly.entity_id
_entity_poly.type
_entity_poly.pdbx_seq_one_letter_code
_entity_poly.pdbx_strand_id
1 'polypeptide(L)'
;MSVDNAPISYDFHGDAPFTTPFHEIKPEEIHIYLDLDTKVGKNTCGQKCTHCWFVNYEKVYDKSFAMEEGPRILSGLQSHGYHVYPRYVDSFAYDGEFMRIYGPANNREFRQESDHKPTETMEKGDAWTSGRPLLADNYLELLDLARVNGYGTISITYHGVIDENLAVIDDGSYPIKGVFSGANTEEVLRRIDHYNDHHRSTLPADADRSDAFRVNIGVTIGKHNHGRQSLERYAHYFNKLGVDTVRFNNFSDHGGRHPELQLSYEEIEQAYRDFKWLHENVELGFQLGVSEDFGTFGIKAMGFPGHVGWCRAGRQLFAAIPTEESVLSESADGRREKIGDIVGCVNTFEPHLGILVRTVADGGEDVRYDLEFDHAAIEAFTNKRLSGAYKDGCFARELAQEQQLVSRVPARRRLPLVETTG
;
A
#
# COMPACT_ATOMS: atom_id res chain seq x y z
N MET A 1 -32.01 -15.16 6.33
CA MET A 1 -31.68 -14.13 7.34
C MET A 1 -30.57 -13.31 6.71
N SER A 2 -30.72 -11.98 6.60
CA SER A 2 -29.63 -11.12 6.11
C SER A 2 -28.51 -11.12 7.14
N VAL A 3 -27.28 -11.35 6.71
CA VAL A 3 -26.10 -11.22 7.57
C VAL A 3 -25.86 -9.74 7.81
N ASP A 4 -25.56 -9.35 9.05
CA ASP A 4 -25.26 -7.96 9.42
C ASP A 4 -23.75 -7.77 9.56
N ASN A 5 -23.07 -7.66 8.41
CA ASN A 5 -21.62 -7.45 8.35
C ASN A 5 -21.28 -5.96 8.36
N ALA A 6 -20.12 -5.60 8.93
CA ALA A 6 -19.59 -4.25 8.86
C ALA A 6 -19.51 -3.73 7.41
N PRO A 7 -19.70 -2.42 7.15
CA PRO A 7 -19.60 -1.86 5.81
C PRO A 7 -18.27 -2.21 5.14
N ILE A 8 -18.31 -2.52 3.84
CA ILE A 8 -17.11 -2.84 3.07
C ILE A 8 -16.25 -1.57 2.95
N SER A 9 -14.96 -1.67 3.29
CA SER A 9 -14.01 -0.57 3.14
C SER A 9 -13.41 -0.49 1.73
N TYR A 10 -13.04 0.72 1.32
CA TYR A 10 -12.42 1.02 0.03
C TYR A 10 -11.30 2.06 0.19
N ASP A 11 -10.38 2.14 -0.78
CA ASP A 11 -9.31 3.15 -0.76
C ASP A 11 -9.87 4.55 -1.06
N PHE A 12 -9.33 5.58 -0.41
CA PHE A 12 -9.77 6.95 -0.62
C PHE A 12 -8.60 7.92 -0.80
N HIS A 13 -8.57 8.58 -1.96
CA HIS A 13 -7.52 9.53 -2.32
C HIS A 13 -8.08 10.79 -2.97
N GLY A 14 -9.21 11.27 -2.43
CA GLY A 14 -9.96 12.42 -2.93
C GLY A 14 -11.03 12.04 -3.95
N ASP A 15 -11.98 12.94 -4.13
CA ASP A 15 -13.21 12.73 -4.91
C ASP A 15 -13.48 13.85 -5.93
N ALA A 16 -12.53 14.76 -6.12
CA ALA A 16 -12.69 15.88 -7.05
C ALA A 16 -13.01 15.38 -8.47
N PRO A 17 -13.95 16.00 -9.20
CA PRO A 17 -14.28 15.57 -10.54
C PRO A 17 -13.05 15.61 -11.47
N PHE A 18 -12.90 14.60 -12.32
CA PHE A 18 -11.82 14.56 -13.33
C PHE A 18 -11.89 15.72 -14.34
N THR A 19 -13.06 16.36 -14.46
CA THR A 19 -13.28 17.54 -15.30
C THR A 19 -12.78 18.84 -14.67
N THR A 20 -12.52 18.85 -13.35
CA THR A 20 -11.88 19.99 -12.69
C THR A 20 -10.44 20.07 -13.20
N PRO A 21 -9.93 21.23 -13.64
CA PRO A 21 -8.53 21.40 -13.97
C PRO A 21 -7.61 21.15 -12.76
N PHE A 22 -6.38 20.66 -12.99
CA PHE A 22 -5.43 20.36 -11.92
C PHE A 22 -5.05 21.61 -11.12
N HIS A 23 -4.87 22.75 -11.78
CA HIS A 23 -4.52 24.02 -11.12
C HIS A 23 -5.61 24.57 -10.19
N GLU A 24 -6.84 24.03 -10.26
CA GLU A 24 -7.95 24.40 -9.38
C GLU A 24 -8.06 23.47 -8.15
N ILE A 25 -7.35 22.34 -8.13
CA ILE A 25 -7.28 21.47 -6.96
C ILE A 25 -6.31 22.05 -5.96
N LYS A 26 -6.79 22.17 -4.72
CA LYS A 26 -6.00 22.77 -3.66
C LYS A 26 -5.04 21.76 -3.04
N PRO A 27 -3.94 22.21 -2.42
CA PRO A 27 -3.01 21.32 -1.72
C PRO A 27 -3.68 20.40 -0.70
N GLU A 28 -4.68 20.89 0.04
CA GLU A 28 -5.44 20.10 1.02
C GLU A 28 -6.31 18.99 0.41
N GLU A 29 -6.42 18.91 -0.91
CA GLU A 29 -7.12 17.85 -1.63
C GLU A 29 -6.16 16.86 -2.29
N ILE A 30 -4.84 17.02 -2.07
CA ILE A 30 -3.77 16.23 -2.66
C ILE A 30 -3.09 15.36 -1.60
N HIS A 31 -3.07 14.07 -1.87
CA HIS A 31 -2.40 13.02 -1.11
C HIS A 31 -1.02 12.73 -1.72
N ILE A 32 0.02 12.74 -0.90
CA ILE A 32 1.39 12.43 -1.27
C ILE A 32 1.88 11.24 -0.45
N TYR A 33 2.21 10.14 -1.13
CA TYR A 33 2.98 9.05 -0.55
C TYR A 33 4.45 9.41 -0.61
N LEU A 34 5.06 9.69 0.54
CA LEU A 34 6.47 9.98 0.64
C LEU A 34 7.22 8.67 0.85
N ASP A 35 7.68 8.03 -0.23
CA ASP A 35 8.44 6.79 -0.15
C ASP A 35 9.88 7.09 0.32
N LEU A 36 10.09 7.03 1.63
CA LEU A 36 11.30 7.43 2.34
C LEU A 36 12.47 6.48 2.14
N ASP A 37 12.17 5.18 2.13
CA ASP A 37 13.13 4.11 1.94
C ASP A 37 12.49 2.95 1.18
N THR A 38 13.12 2.60 0.07
CA THR A 38 12.71 1.53 -0.83
C THR A 38 13.68 0.35 -0.80
N LYS A 39 14.69 0.38 0.08
CA LYS A 39 15.69 -0.68 0.22
C LYS A 39 15.07 -1.96 0.74
N VAL A 40 15.27 -3.07 0.04
CA VAL A 40 14.84 -4.41 0.45
C VAL A 40 16.06 -5.22 0.88
N GLY A 41 16.07 -5.68 2.14
CA GLY A 41 17.23 -6.37 2.71
C GLY A 41 17.04 -6.81 4.16
N LYS A 42 18.14 -7.27 4.77
CA LYS A 42 18.14 -7.84 6.14
C LYS A 42 17.58 -6.89 7.19
N ASN A 43 17.93 -5.59 7.10
CA ASN A 43 17.55 -4.58 8.08
C ASN A 43 16.23 -3.88 7.72
N THR A 44 15.59 -4.26 6.63
CA THR A 44 14.33 -3.67 6.16
C THR A 44 13.32 -4.81 5.88
N CYS A 45 12.61 -4.77 4.76
CA CYS A 45 11.85 -5.93 4.31
C CYS A 45 12.81 -7.07 3.92
N GLY A 46 12.88 -8.10 4.75
CA GLY A 46 13.69 -9.29 4.49
C GLY A 46 13.11 -10.23 3.42
N GLN A 47 11.94 -9.92 2.85
CA GLN A 47 11.32 -10.71 1.80
C GLN A 47 11.84 -10.29 0.42
N LYS A 48 11.93 -11.24 -0.51
CA LYS A 48 12.36 -10.98 -1.89
C LYS A 48 11.28 -11.45 -2.85
N CYS A 49 10.05 -10.98 -2.61
CA CYS A 49 8.88 -11.39 -3.37
C CYS A 49 9.11 -11.12 -4.85
N THR A 50 8.94 -12.15 -5.69
CA THR A 50 9.20 -12.03 -7.13
C THR A 50 8.32 -11.00 -7.84
N HIS A 51 7.19 -10.65 -7.25
CA HIS A 51 6.25 -9.66 -7.75
C HIS A 51 6.40 -8.28 -7.09
N CYS A 52 7.32 -8.07 -6.14
CA CYS A 52 7.43 -6.78 -5.44
C CYS A 52 7.94 -5.67 -6.38
N TRP A 53 7.27 -4.52 -6.36
CA TRP A 53 7.66 -3.36 -7.18
C TRP A 53 9.03 -2.78 -6.78
N PHE A 54 9.37 -2.73 -5.49
CA PHE A 54 10.67 -2.24 -5.00
C PHE A 54 11.87 -3.09 -5.47
N VAL A 55 11.61 -4.33 -5.89
CA VAL A 55 12.64 -5.24 -6.41
C VAL A 55 12.75 -5.18 -7.94
N ASN A 56 11.65 -4.88 -8.63
CA ASN A 56 11.55 -5.02 -10.08
C ASN A 56 11.68 -3.70 -10.86
N TYR A 57 11.55 -2.54 -10.22
CA TYR A 57 11.68 -1.24 -10.88
C TYR A 57 12.96 -0.48 -10.48
N GLU A 58 13.86 -0.29 -11.44
CA GLU A 58 15.13 0.44 -11.24
C GLU A 58 14.94 1.86 -10.68
N LYS A 59 13.87 2.55 -11.09
CA LYS A 59 13.55 3.91 -10.64
C LYS A 59 13.38 4.05 -9.13
N VAL A 60 13.08 2.97 -8.43
CA VAL A 60 12.92 2.97 -6.96
C VAL A 60 13.74 1.89 -6.31
N TYR A 61 14.60 1.21 -7.05
CA TYR A 61 15.41 0.15 -6.48
C TYR A 61 16.51 0.76 -5.61
N ASP A 62 16.57 0.38 -4.33
CA ASP A 62 17.69 0.71 -3.43
C ASP A 62 17.88 2.23 -3.27
N LYS A 63 16.78 2.95 -3.07
CA LYS A 63 16.74 4.40 -2.90
C LYS A 63 16.23 4.79 -1.53
N SER A 64 16.75 5.90 -1.00
CA SER A 64 16.27 6.47 0.25
C SER A 64 16.57 7.96 0.29
N PHE A 65 15.72 8.73 0.95
CA PHE A 65 16.14 10.04 1.47
C PHE A 65 17.08 9.83 2.65
N ALA A 66 17.83 10.87 3.04
CA ALA A 66 18.55 10.83 4.30
C ALA A 66 17.55 10.76 5.47
N MET A 67 17.88 9.98 6.50
CA MET A 67 16.98 9.69 7.63
C MET A 67 16.53 10.99 8.33
N GLU A 68 17.44 11.93 8.48
CA GLU A 68 17.24 13.25 9.09
C GLU A 68 16.56 14.29 8.18
N GLU A 69 16.51 14.04 6.87
CA GLU A 69 15.90 14.92 5.88
C GLU A 69 14.40 14.62 5.72
N GLY A 70 14.02 13.35 5.77
CA GLY A 70 12.65 12.89 5.60
C GLY A 70 11.61 13.63 6.48
N PRO A 71 11.85 13.85 7.79
CA PRO A 71 10.93 14.61 8.64
C PRO A 71 10.77 16.07 8.21
N ARG A 72 11.82 16.67 7.66
CA ARG A 72 11.79 18.06 7.17
C ARG A 72 11.01 18.15 5.86
N ILE A 73 11.17 17.17 4.97
CA ILE A 73 10.33 17.05 3.77
C ILE A 73 8.86 16.91 4.18
N LEU A 74 8.56 15.97 5.09
CA LEU A 74 7.21 15.73 5.58
C LEU A 74 6.57 17.01 6.13
N SER A 75 7.25 17.68 7.07
CA SER A 75 6.76 18.90 7.69
C SER A 75 6.65 20.07 6.70
N GLY A 76 7.63 20.20 5.78
CA GLY A 76 7.61 21.20 4.73
C GLY A 76 6.38 21.06 3.85
N LEU A 77 6.15 19.86 3.30
CA LEU A 77 4.99 19.58 2.45
C LEU A 77 3.66 19.74 3.19
N GLN A 78 3.55 19.28 4.44
CA GLN A 78 2.36 19.49 5.26
C GLN A 78 2.08 20.98 5.52
N SER A 79 3.11 21.82 5.62
CA SER A 79 2.94 23.26 5.79
C SER A 79 2.30 23.96 4.59
N HIS A 80 2.39 23.35 3.40
CA HIS A 80 1.67 23.78 2.19
C HIS A 80 0.21 23.28 2.15
N GLY A 81 -0.20 22.43 3.09
CA GLY A 81 -1.55 21.88 3.19
C GLY A 81 -1.70 20.45 2.65
N TYR A 82 -0.66 19.84 2.07
CA TYR A 82 -0.75 18.49 1.52
C TYR A 82 -1.03 17.42 2.59
N HIS A 83 -1.80 16.39 2.20
CA HIS A 83 -1.91 15.16 2.99
C HIS A 83 -0.74 14.24 2.68
N VAL A 84 0.26 14.20 3.55
CA VAL A 84 1.50 13.45 3.31
C VAL A 84 1.58 12.22 4.21
N TYR A 85 1.84 11.07 3.58
CA TYR A 85 1.90 9.76 4.23
C TYR A 85 3.33 9.20 4.10
N PRO A 86 4.11 9.11 5.18
CA PRO A 86 5.43 8.52 5.12
C PRO A 86 5.31 7.01 4.84
N ARG A 87 6.09 6.54 3.87
CA ARG A 87 6.11 5.15 3.45
C ARG A 87 7.52 4.58 3.43
N TYR A 88 7.62 3.33 3.84
CA TYR A 88 8.86 2.56 3.89
C TYR A 88 8.53 1.08 3.72
N VAL A 89 9.52 0.26 3.37
CA VAL A 89 9.29 -1.14 3.00
C VAL A 89 8.90 -2.09 4.15
N ASP A 90 8.99 -1.66 5.41
CA ASP A 90 8.50 -2.39 6.59
C ASP A 90 8.54 -1.42 7.79
N SER A 91 7.51 -1.40 8.62
CA SER A 91 7.48 -0.51 9.80
C SER A 91 8.52 -0.87 10.85
N PHE A 92 8.89 -2.14 10.93
CA PHE A 92 9.93 -2.60 11.85
C PHE A 92 11.34 -2.55 11.24
N ALA A 93 11.50 -1.92 10.07
CA ALA A 93 12.82 -1.68 9.47
C ALA A 93 13.72 -0.87 10.41
N TYR A 94 15.02 -1.17 10.40
CA TYR A 94 16.05 -0.56 11.25
C TYR A 94 15.65 -0.56 12.73
N ASP A 95 15.14 -1.69 13.21
CA ASP A 95 14.63 -1.85 14.58
C ASP A 95 13.58 -0.78 14.95
N GLY A 96 12.74 -0.44 13.97
CA GLY A 96 11.64 0.53 14.04
C GLY A 96 12.07 2.00 14.16
N GLU A 97 13.23 2.36 13.61
CA GLU A 97 13.71 3.76 13.59
C GLU A 97 12.69 4.70 12.93
N PHE A 98 12.07 4.30 11.82
CA PHE A 98 11.04 5.12 11.18
C PHE A 98 9.81 5.33 12.08
N MET A 99 9.38 4.33 12.84
CA MET A 99 8.26 4.50 13.78
C MET A 99 8.59 5.54 14.86
N ARG A 100 9.84 5.56 15.35
CA ARG A 100 10.29 6.58 16.33
C ARG A 100 10.30 7.99 15.75
N ILE A 101 10.65 8.11 14.48
CA ILE A 101 10.79 9.40 13.80
C ILE A 101 9.43 9.98 13.42
N TYR A 102 8.55 9.15 12.87
CA TYR A 102 7.29 9.61 12.25
C TYR A 102 6.08 9.46 13.17
N GLY A 103 6.17 8.65 14.24
CA GLY A 103 5.01 8.34 15.07
C GLY A 103 3.94 7.58 14.27
N PRO A 104 2.66 7.63 14.69
CA PRO A 104 1.62 6.85 14.05
C PRO A 104 1.36 7.38 12.63
N ALA A 105 1.70 6.55 11.64
CA ALA A 105 1.51 6.84 10.23
C ALA A 105 0.56 5.82 9.61
N ASN A 106 -0.14 6.23 8.56
CA ASN A 106 -0.90 5.32 7.71
C ASN A 106 -0.20 5.24 6.36
N ASN A 107 0.03 4.02 5.86
CA ASN A 107 0.64 3.83 4.53
C ASN A 107 -0.37 4.04 3.38
N ARG A 108 -1.66 4.07 3.72
CA ARG A 108 -2.85 4.11 2.85
C ARG A 108 -3.99 4.76 3.62
N GLU A 109 -5.05 5.10 2.90
CA GLU A 109 -6.24 5.71 3.49
C GLU A 109 -7.45 4.87 3.10
N PHE A 110 -8.13 4.30 4.10
CA PHE A 110 -9.33 3.49 3.90
C PHE A 110 -10.56 4.18 4.48
N ARG A 111 -11.63 4.23 3.69
CA ARG A 111 -12.93 4.77 4.09
C ARG A 111 -14.02 3.73 3.91
N GLN A 112 -15.17 4.02 4.48
CA GLN A 112 -16.38 3.22 4.36
C GLN A 112 -17.59 4.12 4.12
N GLU A 113 -18.71 3.49 3.76
CA GLU A 113 -20.02 4.14 3.61
C GLU A 113 -19.98 5.28 2.57
N SER A 114 -21.09 6.02 2.41
CA SER A 114 -21.18 7.08 1.40
C SER A 114 -20.71 8.45 1.87
N ASP A 115 -20.46 8.62 3.15
CA ASP A 115 -19.98 9.85 3.80
C ASP A 115 -18.45 9.85 4.01
N HIS A 116 -17.75 8.85 3.48
CA HIS A 116 -16.30 8.70 3.55
C HIS A 116 -15.80 8.63 5.00
N LYS A 117 -16.52 7.93 5.88
CA LYS A 117 -16.08 7.73 7.27
C LYS A 117 -14.76 6.93 7.29
N PRO A 118 -13.74 7.32 8.08
CA PRO A 118 -12.57 6.48 8.32
C PRO A 118 -12.95 5.13 8.91
N THR A 119 -12.24 4.07 8.54
CA THR A 119 -12.37 2.77 9.20
C THR A 119 -11.68 2.78 10.56
N GLU A 120 -12.08 1.88 11.47
CA GLU A 120 -11.42 1.71 12.78
C GLU A 120 -9.92 1.40 12.64
N THR A 121 -9.54 0.69 11.57
CA THR A 121 -8.16 0.36 11.22
C THR A 121 -7.28 1.62 11.03
N MET A 122 -7.89 2.75 10.62
CA MET A 122 -7.20 4.01 10.38
C MET A 122 -7.21 4.97 11.58
N GLU A 123 -7.94 4.67 12.66
CA GLU A 123 -8.09 5.58 13.82
C GLU A 123 -6.79 5.75 14.62
N LYS A 124 -5.99 4.69 14.71
CA LYS A 124 -4.70 4.64 15.42
C LYS A 124 -3.69 3.97 14.51
N GLY A 125 -2.84 4.76 13.83
CA GLY A 125 -1.70 4.39 12.96
C GLY A 125 -1.56 2.93 12.48
N ASP A 126 -1.32 2.74 11.18
CA ASP A 126 -1.10 1.42 10.57
C ASP A 126 0.39 1.04 10.43
N ALA A 127 0.84 0.09 11.27
CA ALA A 127 2.16 -0.49 11.18
C ALA A 127 2.18 -1.65 10.18
N TRP A 128 2.41 -1.34 8.91
CA TRP A 128 2.55 -2.38 7.89
C TRP A 128 3.87 -3.13 8.00
N THR A 129 3.81 -4.46 7.90
CA THR A 129 4.96 -5.35 7.93
C THR A 129 4.78 -6.55 6.99
N SER A 130 5.90 -7.10 6.54
CA SER A 130 5.94 -8.40 5.88
C SER A 130 5.62 -9.57 6.82
N GLY A 131 5.51 -9.34 8.13
CA GLY A 131 5.30 -10.35 9.18
C GLY A 131 6.59 -11.00 9.68
N ARG A 132 7.65 -11.02 8.85
CA ARG A 132 8.95 -11.61 9.21
C ARG A 132 9.59 -11.00 10.47
N PRO A 133 9.62 -9.67 10.68
CA PRO A 133 10.21 -9.10 11.89
C PRO A 133 9.58 -9.65 13.17
N LEU A 134 8.27 -9.91 13.16
CA LEU A 134 7.53 -10.42 14.32
C LEU A 134 7.73 -11.92 14.59
N LEU A 135 8.47 -12.64 13.72
CA LEU A 135 8.97 -13.99 14.01
C LEU A 135 10.28 -14.01 14.80
N ALA A 136 10.97 -12.88 14.94
CA ALA A 136 12.18 -12.79 15.74
C ALA A 136 11.88 -12.91 17.24
N ASP A 137 12.88 -13.29 18.04
CA ASP A 137 12.70 -13.49 19.49
C ASP A 137 12.36 -12.17 20.22
N ASN A 138 12.74 -11.02 19.66
CA ASN A 138 12.45 -9.69 20.20
C ASN A 138 11.10 -9.11 19.75
N TYR A 139 10.17 -9.91 19.26
CA TYR A 139 8.86 -9.42 18.78
C TYR A 139 8.09 -8.61 19.83
N LEU A 140 8.23 -8.92 21.13
CA LEU A 140 7.62 -8.16 22.23
C LEU A 140 8.15 -6.72 22.27
N GLU A 141 9.46 -6.53 22.08
CA GLU A 141 10.09 -5.20 22.05
C GLU A 141 9.65 -4.41 20.82
N LEU A 142 9.49 -5.09 19.68
CA LEU A 142 8.97 -4.47 18.45
C LEU A 142 7.51 -4.04 18.59
N LEU A 143 6.67 -4.88 19.18
CA LEU A 143 5.25 -4.56 19.43
C LEU A 143 5.10 -3.46 20.49
N ASP A 144 5.94 -3.45 21.53
CA ASP A 144 6.02 -2.35 22.50
C ASP A 144 6.42 -1.03 21.83
N LEU A 145 7.43 -1.08 20.95
CA LEU A 145 7.84 0.07 20.15
C LEU A 145 6.68 0.62 19.31
N ALA A 146 5.93 -0.24 18.61
CA ALA A 146 4.77 0.19 17.83
C ALA A 146 3.71 0.87 18.71
N ARG A 147 3.39 0.28 19.88
CA ARG A 147 2.39 0.81 20.81
C ARG A 147 2.81 2.14 21.41
N VAL A 148 4.05 2.25 21.89
CA VAL A 148 4.59 3.49 22.48
C VAL A 148 4.64 4.63 21.46
N ASN A 149 4.80 4.31 20.17
CA ASN A 149 4.74 5.28 19.08
C ASN A 149 3.32 5.47 18.50
N GLY A 150 2.28 5.01 19.18
CA GLY A 150 0.88 5.35 18.90
C GLY A 150 0.20 4.54 17.80
N TYR A 151 0.83 3.47 17.28
CA TYR A 151 0.20 2.58 16.33
C TYR A 151 -0.82 1.69 17.03
N GLY A 152 -1.99 1.51 16.42
CA GLY A 152 -3.07 0.65 16.93
C GLY A 152 -3.38 -0.54 16.03
N THR A 153 -2.87 -0.53 14.80
CA THR A 153 -3.07 -1.60 13.82
C THR A 153 -1.73 -2.18 13.39
N ILE A 154 -1.64 -3.50 13.30
CA ILE A 154 -0.57 -4.21 12.58
C ILE A 154 -1.14 -4.76 11.27
N SER A 155 -0.63 -4.27 10.14
CA SER A 155 -1.02 -4.78 8.82
C SER A 155 -0.03 -5.79 8.27
N ILE A 156 -0.52 -6.93 7.79
CA ILE A 156 0.31 -8.03 7.25
C ILE A 156 -0.16 -8.38 5.85
N THR A 157 0.76 -8.50 4.90
CA THR A 157 0.45 -9.07 3.58
C THR A 157 0.53 -10.59 3.63
N TYR A 158 -0.59 -11.25 3.38
CA TYR A 158 -0.75 -12.69 3.45
C TYR A 158 -0.55 -13.38 2.09
N HIS A 159 0.20 -14.48 2.12
CA HIS A 159 0.54 -15.27 0.94
C HIS A 159 0.39 -16.77 1.22
N GLY A 160 -0.84 -17.25 1.22
CA GLY A 160 -1.16 -18.68 1.34
C GLY A 160 -2.42 -19.02 0.58
N VAL A 161 -2.60 -20.28 0.22
CA VAL A 161 -3.86 -20.83 -0.31
C VAL A 161 -4.47 -21.70 0.77
N ILE A 162 -5.80 -21.63 0.92
CA ILE A 162 -6.54 -22.38 1.94
C ILE A 162 -7.23 -23.59 1.31
N ASP A 163 -7.03 -24.75 1.91
CA ASP A 163 -7.69 -26.00 1.51
C ASP A 163 -9.13 -26.11 2.05
N GLU A 164 -9.82 -27.20 1.72
CA GLU A 164 -11.18 -27.49 2.20
C GLU A 164 -11.28 -27.72 3.72
N ASN A 165 -10.16 -27.97 4.41
CA ASN A 165 -10.10 -28.17 5.86
C ASN A 165 -9.81 -26.87 6.61
N LEU A 166 -9.78 -25.74 5.90
CA LEU A 166 -9.40 -24.43 6.44
C LEU A 166 -7.97 -24.44 7.01
N ALA A 167 -7.06 -25.12 6.31
CA ALA A 167 -5.63 -25.13 6.58
C ALA A 167 -4.85 -24.47 5.44
N VAL A 168 -3.70 -23.90 5.76
CA VAL A 168 -2.79 -23.36 4.75
C VAL A 168 -2.11 -24.51 4.01
N ILE A 169 -2.14 -24.47 2.68
CA ILE A 169 -1.37 -25.38 1.83
C ILE A 169 0.10 -24.92 1.84
N ASP A 170 0.93 -25.60 2.62
CA ASP A 170 2.36 -25.27 2.82
C ASP A 170 3.30 -26.36 2.24
N ASP A 171 2.94 -26.90 1.08
CA ASP A 171 3.75 -27.88 0.32
C ASP A 171 4.65 -27.21 -0.75
N GLY A 172 4.71 -25.87 -0.74
CA GLY A 172 5.42 -25.07 -1.74
C GLY A 172 4.64 -24.80 -3.04
N SER A 173 3.37 -25.23 -3.12
CA SER A 173 2.47 -24.98 -4.25
C SER A 173 2.10 -23.51 -4.45
N TYR A 174 2.29 -22.65 -3.44
CA TYR A 174 2.05 -21.21 -3.62
C TYR A 174 2.89 -20.66 -4.79
N PRO A 175 2.27 -20.02 -5.79
CA PRO A 175 2.94 -19.79 -7.08
C PRO A 175 3.99 -18.68 -6.99
N ILE A 176 3.78 -17.68 -6.13
CA ILE A 176 4.67 -16.53 -6.01
C ILE A 176 5.83 -16.87 -5.06
N LYS A 177 7.07 -16.66 -5.51
CA LYS A 177 8.28 -17.05 -4.75
C LYS A 177 8.85 -15.88 -3.95
N GLY A 178 9.58 -16.21 -2.88
CA GLY A 178 10.27 -15.25 -2.01
C GLY A 178 9.36 -14.42 -1.10
N VAL A 179 8.10 -14.84 -0.94
CA VAL A 179 7.09 -14.24 -0.08
C VAL A 179 7.16 -14.76 1.35
N PHE A 180 6.56 -14.02 2.28
CA PHE A 180 6.30 -14.51 3.62
C PHE A 180 5.22 -15.60 3.59
N SER A 181 5.55 -16.83 4.01
CA SER A 181 4.62 -17.98 3.96
C SER A 181 3.35 -17.70 4.77
N GLY A 182 2.19 -18.06 4.22
CA GLY A 182 0.91 -18.03 4.91
C GLY A 182 0.93 -18.80 6.24
N ALA A 183 1.61 -19.94 6.31
CA ALA A 183 1.72 -20.75 7.53
C ALA A 183 2.41 -19.99 8.67
N ASN A 184 3.38 -19.12 8.36
CA ASN A 184 4.03 -18.28 9.35
C ASN A 184 3.13 -17.14 9.86
N THR A 185 2.05 -16.81 9.14
CA THR A 185 1.13 -15.76 9.57
C THR A 185 0.41 -16.17 10.86
N GLU A 186 -0.02 -17.44 10.98
CA GLU A 186 -0.67 -17.94 12.20
C GLU A 186 0.18 -17.73 13.45
N GLU A 187 1.50 -18.00 13.34
CA GLU A 187 2.44 -17.78 14.44
C GLU A 187 2.59 -16.29 14.78
N VAL A 188 2.61 -15.39 13.78
CA VAL A 188 2.64 -13.94 14.01
C VAL A 188 1.37 -13.48 14.72
N LEU A 189 0.19 -13.96 14.31
CA LEU A 189 -1.07 -13.62 14.97
C LEU A 189 -1.07 -14.07 16.43
N ARG A 190 -0.66 -15.32 16.69
CA ARG A 190 -0.53 -15.86 18.05
C ARG A 190 0.39 -15.01 18.92
N ARG A 191 1.47 -14.45 18.34
CA ARG A 191 2.40 -13.56 19.04
C ARG A 191 1.80 -12.19 19.33
N ILE A 192 1.04 -11.61 18.40
CA ILE A 192 0.30 -10.36 18.62
C ILE A 192 -0.75 -10.56 19.72
N ASP A 193 -1.50 -11.66 19.69
CA ASP A 193 -2.47 -12.01 20.73
C ASP A 193 -1.81 -12.17 22.09
N HIS A 194 -0.69 -12.91 22.15
CA HIS A 194 0.08 -13.07 23.37
C HIS A 194 0.55 -11.72 23.93
N TYR A 195 1.03 -10.81 23.07
CA TYR A 195 1.41 -9.47 23.48
C TYR A 195 0.22 -8.66 24.00
N ASN A 196 -0.92 -8.71 23.31
CA ASN A 196 -2.15 -8.03 23.72
C ASN A 196 -2.64 -8.53 25.10
N ASP A 197 -2.62 -9.85 25.33
CA ASP A 197 -2.97 -10.45 26.63
C ASP A 197 -1.99 -10.05 27.73
N HIS A 198 -0.68 -10.12 27.45
CA HIS A 198 0.35 -9.74 28.39
C HIS A 198 0.21 -8.27 28.80
N HIS A 199 0.06 -7.36 27.82
CA HIS A 199 -0.11 -5.94 28.06
C HIS A 199 -1.39 -5.64 28.87
N ARG A 200 -2.53 -6.23 28.52
CA ARG A 200 -3.77 -6.07 29.31
C ARG A 200 -3.63 -6.52 30.75
N SER A 201 -2.83 -7.56 31.01
CA SER A 201 -2.62 -8.10 32.36
C SER A 201 -1.73 -7.22 33.25
N THR A 202 -0.90 -6.35 32.66
CA THR A 202 0.01 -5.46 33.38
C THR A 202 -0.56 -4.06 33.60
N LEU A 203 -1.65 -3.71 32.92
CA LEU A 203 -2.36 -2.46 33.12
C LEU A 203 -3.17 -2.44 34.44
N PRO A 204 -3.32 -1.28 35.10
CA PRO A 204 -4.24 -1.08 36.21
C PRO A 204 -5.67 -1.57 35.90
N ALA A 205 -6.43 -1.98 36.92
CA ALA A 205 -7.77 -2.54 36.74
C ALA A 205 -8.79 -1.57 36.10
N ASP A 206 -8.53 -0.27 36.20
CA ASP A 206 -9.32 0.85 35.69
C ASP A 206 -8.77 1.44 34.38
N ALA A 207 -7.67 0.91 33.85
CA ALA A 207 -7.15 1.32 32.55
C ALA A 207 -8.09 0.89 31.43
N ASP A 208 -8.15 1.70 30.37
CA ASP A 208 -8.90 1.35 29.16
C ASP A 208 -8.26 0.14 28.48
N ARG A 209 -8.91 -1.02 28.61
CA ARG A 209 -8.45 -2.31 28.05
C ARG A 209 -8.81 -2.49 26.58
N SER A 210 -9.43 -1.48 25.95
CA SER A 210 -9.69 -1.47 24.51
C SER A 210 -8.43 -1.26 23.67
N ASP A 211 -7.30 -0.95 24.29
CA ASP A 211 -6.01 -0.73 23.64
C ASP A 211 -5.30 -2.05 23.30
N ALA A 212 -5.94 -2.90 22.51
CA ALA A 212 -5.30 -4.04 21.86
C ALA A 212 -4.86 -3.65 20.45
N PHE A 213 -3.80 -4.26 19.94
CA PHE A 213 -3.52 -4.17 18.50
C PHE A 213 -4.63 -4.83 17.72
N ARG A 214 -5.15 -4.12 16.73
CA ARG A 214 -5.95 -4.68 15.64
C ARG A 214 -5.03 -5.31 14.60
N VAL A 215 -5.55 -6.30 13.90
CA VAL A 215 -4.84 -6.97 12.80
C VAL A 215 -5.59 -6.76 11.49
N ASN A 216 -4.89 -6.20 10.51
CA ASN A 216 -5.37 -6.09 9.14
C ASN A 216 -4.57 -7.03 8.22
N ILE A 217 -5.28 -7.89 7.48
CA ILE A 217 -4.67 -8.84 6.55
C ILE A 217 -4.94 -8.43 5.11
N GLY A 218 -3.88 -8.16 4.34
CA GLY A 218 -3.97 -7.97 2.90
C GLY A 218 -3.74 -9.29 2.15
N VAL A 219 -4.77 -9.85 1.52
CA VAL A 219 -4.67 -11.07 0.70
C VAL A 219 -4.54 -10.68 -0.78
N THR A 220 -3.52 -11.21 -1.44
CA THR A 220 -3.31 -11.01 -2.88
C THR A 220 -4.11 -12.06 -3.68
N ILE A 221 -5.04 -11.59 -4.50
CA ILE A 221 -5.95 -12.38 -5.32
C ILE A 221 -5.47 -12.43 -6.76
N GLY A 222 -5.26 -13.63 -7.29
CA GLY A 222 -4.97 -13.90 -8.69
C GLY A 222 -5.66 -15.18 -9.17
N LYS A 223 -5.29 -15.68 -10.35
CA LYS A 223 -5.93 -16.88 -10.95
C LYS A 223 -5.92 -18.13 -10.08
N HIS A 224 -4.98 -18.22 -9.15
CA HIS A 224 -4.85 -19.37 -8.25
C HIS A 224 -5.85 -19.35 -7.08
N ASN A 225 -6.53 -18.23 -6.79
CA ASN A 225 -7.35 -18.09 -5.58
C ASN A 225 -8.55 -17.12 -5.69
N HIS A 226 -8.94 -16.68 -6.89
CA HIS A 226 -10.04 -15.71 -7.08
C HIS A 226 -11.46 -16.27 -6.95
N GLY A 227 -11.64 -17.57 -7.13
CA GLY A 227 -12.97 -18.15 -7.26
C GLY A 227 -13.73 -18.09 -5.94
N ARG A 228 -15.07 -17.96 -6.01
CA ARG A 228 -15.95 -17.89 -4.82
C ARG A 228 -15.61 -18.89 -3.71
N GLN A 229 -15.40 -20.16 -4.04
CA GLN A 229 -15.04 -21.19 -3.05
C GLN A 229 -13.73 -20.87 -2.31
N SER A 230 -12.74 -20.29 -3.00
CA SER A 230 -11.49 -19.86 -2.37
C SER A 230 -11.73 -18.65 -1.46
N LEU A 231 -12.53 -17.69 -1.90
CA LEU A 231 -12.91 -16.50 -1.11
C LEU A 231 -13.68 -16.87 0.16
N GLU A 232 -14.63 -17.81 0.06
CA GLU A 232 -15.35 -18.38 1.21
C GLU A 232 -14.38 -19.05 2.20
N ARG A 233 -13.41 -19.83 1.70
CA ARG A 233 -12.37 -20.45 2.56
C ARG A 233 -11.54 -19.40 3.28
N TYR A 234 -11.12 -18.32 2.61
CA TYR A 234 -10.44 -17.21 3.29
C TYR A 234 -11.31 -16.60 4.38
N ALA A 235 -12.60 -16.35 4.10
CA ALA A 235 -13.50 -15.80 5.10
C ALA A 235 -13.62 -16.70 6.33
N HIS A 236 -13.86 -17.99 6.14
CA HIS A 236 -13.95 -18.94 7.26
C HIS A 236 -12.61 -19.09 8.01
N TYR A 237 -11.49 -19.10 7.28
CA TYR A 237 -10.16 -19.17 7.86
C TYR A 237 -9.84 -17.95 8.72
N PHE A 238 -10.09 -16.74 8.23
CA PHE A 238 -9.80 -15.51 8.99
C PHE A 238 -10.80 -15.26 10.12
N ASN A 239 -12.06 -15.70 9.99
CA ASN A 239 -13.00 -15.75 11.12
C ASN A 239 -12.46 -16.64 12.25
N LYS A 240 -11.92 -17.81 11.91
CA LYS A 240 -11.32 -18.73 12.89
C LYS A 240 -10.10 -18.10 13.58
N LEU A 241 -9.31 -17.32 12.85
CA LEU A 241 -8.12 -16.64 13.38
C LEU A 241 -8.43 -15.36 14.16
N GLY A 242 -9.63 -14.79 14.03
CA GLY A 242 -10.04 -13.62 14.80
C GLY A 242 -9.31 -12.32 14.41
N VAL A 243 -9.09 -12.08 13.12
CA VAL A 243 -8.52 -10.81 12.63
C VAL A 243 -9.60 -9.73 12.52
N ASP A 244 -9.21 -8.45 12.48
CA ASP A 244 -10.16 -7.33 12.47
C ASP A 244 -10.53 -6.86 11.05
N THR A 245 -9.62 -7.03 10.09
CA THR A 245 -9.85 -6.62 8.69
C THR A 245 -9.20 -7.61 7.73
N VAL A 246 -9.90 -7.94 6.65
CA VAL A 246 -9.34 -8.68 5.52
C VAL A 246 -9.57 -7.86 4.26
N ARG A 247 -8.47 -7.40 3.66
CA ARG A 247 -8.47 -6.63 2.41
C ARG A 247 -8.05 -7.53 1.25
N PHE A 248 -8.87 -7.58 0.20
CA PHE A 248 -8.50 -8.25 -1.04
C PHE A 248 -7.82 -7.27 -2.00
N ASN A 249 -6.66 -7.68 -2.51
CA ASN A 249 -5.83 -6.92 -3.43
C ASN A 249 -5.72 -7.69 -4.74
N ASN A 250 -5.85 -7.02 -5.88
CA ASN A 250 -5.67 -7.69 -7.16
C ASN A 250 -4.17 -7.92 -7.41
N PHE A 251 -3.81 -9.12 -7.86
CA PHE A 251 -2.45 -9.45 -8.22
C PHE A 251 -2.02 -8.67 -9.47
N SER A 252 -0.86 -8.03 -9.38
CA SER A 252 -0.18 -7.41 -10.52
C SER A 252 1.24 -7.94 -10.63
N ASP A 253 1.64 -8.31 -11.84
CA ASP A 253 2.96 -8.86 -12.11
C ASP A 253 3.97 -7.75 -12.43
N HIS A 254 4.50 -7.11 -11.39
CA HIS A 254 5.50 -6.05 -11.56
C HIS A 254 6.84 -6.55 -12.13
N GLY A 255 7.09 -7.87 -12.09
CA GLY A 255 8.34 -8.46 -12.55
C GLY A 255 8.27 -9.13 -13.92
N GLY A 256 7.09 -9.27 -14.52
CA GLY A 256 6.90 -10.09 -15.72
C GLY A 256 7.20 -11.58 -15.50
N ARG A 257 7.07 -12.07 -14.26
CA ARG A 257 7.45 -13.43 -13.86
C ARG A 257 6.28 -14.37 -13.64
N HIS A 258 5.09 -13.83 -13.40
CA HIS A 258 3.87 -14.58 -13.11
C HIS A 258 2.68 -14.03 -13.92
N PRO A 259 2.82 -13.80 -15.25
CA PRO A 259 1.74 -13.24 -16.06
C PRO A 259 0.49 -14.13 -16.08
N GLU A 260 0.66 -15.44 -15.85
CA GLU A 260 -0.42 -16.42 -15.74
C GLU A 260 -1.31 -16.20 -14.52
N LEU A 261 -0.85 -15.49 -13.48
CA LEU A 261 -1.65 -15.20 -12.29
C LEU A 261 -2.56 -13.98 -12.45
N GLN A 262 -2.35 -13.14 -13.48
CA GLN A 262 -3.19 -11.97 -13.72
C GLN A 262 -4.62 -12.35 -14.12
N LEU A 263 -5.58 -11.67 -13.51
CA LEU A 263 -7.00 -11.80 -13.83
C LEU A 263 -7.35 -11.15 -15.18
N SER A 264 -8.30 -11.73 -15.89
CA SER A 264 -9.00 -11.06 -16.99
C SER A 264 -10.05 -10.07 -16.45
N TYR A 265 -10.59 -9.20 -17.31
CA TYR A 265 -11.66 -8.28 -16.92
C TYR A 265 -12.94 -9.01 -16.51
N GLU A 266 -13.24 -10.14 -17.15
CA GLU A 266 -14.38 -11.00 -16.79
C GLU A 266 -14.17 -11.64 -15.42
N GLU A 267 -12.95 -12.08 -15.10
CA GLU A 267 -12.60 -12.62 -13.78
C GLU A 267 -12.67 -11.54 -12.69
N ILE A 268 -12.23 -10.31 -12.99
CA ILE A 268 -12.37 -9.16 -12.08
C ILE A 268 -13.85 -8.84 -11.82
N GLU A 269 -14.67 -8.77 -12.87
CA GLU A 269 -16.11 -8.52 -12.71
C GLU A 269 -16.79 -9.61 -11.88
N GLN A 270 -16.40 -10.88 -12.09
CA GLN A 270 -16.91 -11.99 -11.28
C GLN A 270 -16.43 -11.89 -9.83
N ALA A 271 -15.16 -11.51 -9.58
CA ALA A 271 -14.62 -11.32 -8.24
C ALA A 271 -15.39 -10.25 -7.46
N TYR A 272 -15.73 -9.10 -8.07
CA TYR A 272 -16.58 -8.09 -7.41
C TYR A 272 -17.96 -8.64 -7.01
N ARG A 273 -18.60 -9.42 -7.89
CA ARG A 273 -19.88 -10.07 -7.57
C ARG A 273 -19.73 -11.07 -6.44
N ASP A 274 -18.60 -11.80 -6.39
CA ASP A 274 -18.32 -12.77 -5.35
C ASP A 274 -17.96 -12.09 -4.02
N PHE A 275 -17.25 -10.96 -4.01
CA PHE A 275 -17.03 -10.14 -2.80
C PHE A 275 -18.34 -9.62 -2.23
N LYS A 276 -19.22 -9.09 -3.10
CA LYS A 276 -20.55 -8.64 -2.69
C LYS A 276 -21.38 -9.79 -2.15
N TRP A 277 -21.39 -10.92 -2.84
CA TRP A 277 -22.08 -12.12 -2.38
C TRP A 277 -21.55 -12.61 -1.04
N LEU A 278 -20.23 -12.65 -0.86
CA LEU A 278 -19.57 -13.05 0.39
C LEU A 278 -20.04 -12.14 1.54
N HIS A 279 -20.01 -10.82 1.34
CA HIS A 279 -20.47 -9.84 2.32
C HIS A 279 -21.97 -9.96 2.65
N GLU A 280 -22.81 -10.39 1.72
CA GLU A 280 -24.25 -10.49 1.96
C GLU A 280 -24.70 -11.85 2.52
N ASN A 281 -23.90 -12.90 2.33
CA ASN A 281 -24.32 -14.29 2.56
C ASN A 281 -23.43 -15.07 3.54
N VAL A 282 -22.24 -14.57 3.88
CA VAL A 282 -21.32 -15.21 4.83
C VAL A 282 -21.12 -14.26 6.02
N GLU A 283 -21.25 -14.78 7.23
CA GLU A 283 -20.92 -14.03 8.46
C GLU A 283 -19.42 -13.76 8.50
N LEU A 284 -19.05 -12.48 8.60
CA LEU A 284 -17.67 -12.02 8.65
C LEU A 284 -17.42 -11.44 10.05
N GLY A 285 -16.53 -12.09 10.81
CA GLY A 285 -16.03 -11.59 12.08
C GLY A 285 -15.02 -10.45 11.94
N PHE A 286 -14.85 -9.93 10.72
CA PHE A 286 -13.89 -8.89 10.34
C PHE A 286 -14.55 -7.93 9.33
N GLN A 287 -13.98 -6.73 9.19
CA GLN A 287 -14.34 -5.83 8.10
C GLN A 287 -13.72 -6.30 6.78
N LEU A 288 -14.56 -6.49 5.75
CA LEU A 288 -14.08 -6.76 4.40
C LEU A 288 -13.61 -5.46 3.73
N GLY A 289 -12.40 -5.48 3.16
CA GLY A 289 -11.88 -4.40 2.32
C GLY A 289 -11.65 -4.85 0.89
N VAL A 290 -11.91 -3.96 -0.08
CA VAL A 290 -11.62 -4.21 -1.50
C VAL A 290 -10.73 -3.11 -2.05
N SER A 291 -9.57 -3.52 -2.58
CA SER A 291 -8.59 -2.61 -3.16
C SER A 291 -9.05 -1.98 -4.49
N GLU A 292 -8.65 -0.73 -4.74
CA GLU A 292 -8.72 -0.12 -6.07
C GLU A 292 -7.84 -0.82 -7.12
N ASP A 293 -6.95 -1.74 -6.72
CA ASP A 293 -6.15 -2.55 -7.65
C ASP A 293 -7.02 -3.42 -8.59
N PHE A 294 -8.28 -3.66 -8.24
CA PHE A 294 -9.25 -4.35 -9.11
C PHE A 294 -9.82 -3.47 -10.23
N GLY A 295 -9.59 -2.15 -10.19
CA GLY A 295 -10.01 -1.22 -11.25
C GLY A 295 -11.50 -0.92 -11.25
N THR A 296 -12.06 -0.58 -12.42
CA THR A 296 -13.47 -0.15 -12.55
C THR A 296 -14.40 -1.25 -13.08
N PHE A 297 -13.84 -2.32 -13.66
CA PHE A 297 -14.62 -3.34 -14.35
C PHE A 297 -15.48 -4.15 -13.39
N GLY A 298 -16.80 -3.93 -13.41
CA GLY A 298 -17.73 -4.64 -12.53
C GLY A 298 -17.91 -4.03 -11.14
N ILE A 299 -17.19 -2.95 -10.81
CA ILE A 299 -17.23 -2.32 -9.47
C ILE A 299 -18.64 -1.88 -9.04
N LYS A 300 -19.52 -1.60 -10.00
CA LYS A 300 -20.94 -1.30 -9.77
C LYS A 300 -21.66 -2.35 -8.90
N ALA A 301 -21.20 -3.60 -8.90
CA ALA A 301 -21.76 -4.65 -8.04
C ALA A 301 -21.59 -4.35 -6.55
N MET A 302 -20.57 -3.57 -6.17
CA MET A 302 -20.27 -3.24 -4.78
C MET A 302 -21.21 -2.17 -4.20
N GLY A 303 -21.79 -1.31 -5.05
CA GLY A 303 -22.59 -0.18 -4.59
C GLY A 303 -21.79 0.89 -3.86
N PHE A 304 -20.48 0.98 -4.12
CA PHE A 304 -19.62 2.05 -3.59
C PHE A 304 -20.02 3.44 -4.10
N PRO A 305 -19.59 4.52 -3.43
CA PRO A 305 -19.74 5.88 -3.93
C PRO A 305 -19.15 6.03 -5.34
N GLY A 306 -19.72 6.90 -6.16
CA GLY A 306 -19.39 7.01 -7.59
C GLY A 306 -17.94 7.41 -7.90
N HIS A 307 -17.21 7.94 -6.91
CA HIS A 307 -15.79 8.29 -7.05
C HIS A 307 -14.86 7.08 -6.92
N VAL A 308 -15.31 5.98 -6.28
CA VAL A 308 -14.53 4.77 -6.01
C VAL A 308 -14.33 3.96 -7.28
N GLY A 309 -13.13 3.39 -7.44
CA GLY A 309 -12.70 2.67 -8.64
C GLY A 309 -12.05 3.57 -9.69
N TRP A 310 -12.23 4.88 -9.59
CA TRP A 310 -11.53 5.83 -10.44
C TRP A 310 -10.17 6.17 -9.83
N CYS A 311 -9.13 5.50 -10.34
CA CYS A 311 -7.75 5.68 -9.90
C CYS A 311 -7.34 7.16 -9.83
N ARG A 312 -7.07 7.65 -8.61
CA ARG A 312 -6.71 9.05 -8.31
C ARG A 312 -5.23 9.39 -8.52
N ALA A 313 -4.43 8.37 -8.78
CA ALA A 313 -2.98 8.49 -8.90
C ALA A 313 -2.62 9.40 -10.10
N GLY A 314 -1.67 10.33 -9.94
CA GLY A 314 -1.34 11.35 -10.94
C GLY A 314 -2.37 12.45 -11.12
N ARG A 315 -3.30 12.60 -10.16
CA ARG A 315 -4.32 13.66 -10.15
C ARG A 315 -4.57 14.24 -8.76
N GLN A 316 -4.87 13.39 -7.79
CA GLN A 316 -5.02 13.73 -6.37
C GLN A 316 -4.16 12.83 -5.48
N LEU A 317 -3.67 11.70 -5.98
CA LEU A 317 -2.65 10.90 -5.31
C LEU A 317 -1.35 10.98 -6.10
N PHE A 318 -0.23 11.22 -5.43
CA PHE A 318 1.10 11.12 -6.04
C PHE A 318 2.04 10.36 -5.11
N ALA A 319 3.13 9.82 -5.66
CA ALA A 319 4.28 9.41 -4.86
C ALA A 319 5.43 10.41 -5.03
N ALA A 320 6.10 10.72 -3.94
CA ALA A 320 7.38 11.41 -3.92
C ALA A 320 8.48 10.38 -3.66
N ILE A 321 9.38 10.21 -4.63
CA ILE A 321 10.47 9.21 -4.56
C ILE A 321 11.84 9.88 -4.58
N PRO A 322 12.85 9.29 -3.92
CA PRO A 322 14.20 9.83 -3.95
C PRO A 322 14.83 9.73 -5.35
N THR A 323 15.63 10.71 -5.72
CA THR A 323 16.44 10.70 -6.95
C THR A 323 17.85 11.20 -6.70
N GLU A 324 18.72 11.07 -7.71
CA GLU A 324 20.00 11.76 -7.68
C GLU A 324 19.76 13.27 -7.60
N GLU A 325 20.47 13.92 -6.68
CA GLU A 325 20.32 15.35 -6.46
C GLU A 325 20.89 16.15 -7.64
N SER A 326 20.19 17.18 -8.07
CA SER A 326 20.67 18.06 -9.13
C SER A 326 20.32 19.52 -8.88
N VAL A 327 21.26 20.42 -9.17
CA VAL A 327 21.05 21.87 -9.02
C VAL A 327 20.13 22.36 -10.12
N LEU A 328 19.01 22.96 -9.72
CA LEU A 328 18.06 23.61 -10.62
C LEU A 328 18.47 25.05 -10.88
N SER A 329 18.90 25.76 -9.83
CA SER A 329 19.40 27.14 -9.90
C SER A 329 20.25 27.49 -8.70
N GLU A 330 21.20 28.40 -8.89
CA GLU A 330 22.04 28.93 -7.83
C GLU A 330 22.16 30.45 -8.01
N SER A 331 22.00 31.18 -6.91
CA SER A 331 21.99 32.65 -6.89
C SER A 331 22.56 33.17 -5.56
N ALA A 332 22.71 34.50 -5.44
CA ALA A 332 23.12 35.12 -4.18
C ALA A 332 22.11 34.89 -3.04
N ASP A 333 20.84 34.61 -3.36
CA ASP A 333 19.77 34.41 -2.37
C ASP A 333 19.67 32.95 -1.90
N GLY A 334 20.42 32.04 -2.52
CA GLY A 334 20.43 30.62 -2.19
C GLY A 334 20.44 29.70 -3.40
N ARG A 335 20.26 28.41 -3.12
CA ARG A 335 20.36 27.29 -4.05
C ARG A 335 19.09 26.46 -4.05
N ARG A 336 18.64 26.06 -5.24
CA ARG A 336 17.49 25.18 -5.45
C ARG A 336 17.95 23.88 -6.06
N GLU A 337 17.52 22.78 -5.48
CA GLU A 337 17.96 21.45 -5.84
C GLU A 337 16.76 20.53 -6.00
N LYS A 338 16.74 19.75 -7.07
CA LYS A 338 15.85 18.61 -7.17
C LYS A 338 16.43 17.49 -6.29
N ILE A 339 15.64 16.99 -5.37
CA ILE A 339 15.99 15.87 -4.48
C ILE A 339 15.11 14.63 -4.69
N GLY A 340 13.99 14.79 -5.41
CA GLY A 340 13.09 13.69 -5.71
C GLY A 340 12.21 13.92 -6.94
N ASP A 341 11.56 12.86 -7.40
CA ASP A 341 10.54 12.88 -8.44
C ASP A 341 9.14 12.80 -7.83
N ILE A 342 8.20 13.52 -8.42
CA ILE A 342 6.76 13.33 -8.18
C ILE A 342 6.20 12.49 -9.32
N VAL A 343 5.60 11.36 -8.98
CA VAL A 343 5.16 10.35 -9.94
C VAL A 343 3.68 10.03 -9.78
N GLY A 344 3.06 9.68 -10.91
CA GLY A 344 1.63 9.44 -11.00
C GLY A 344 1.14 8.10 -10.50
N CYS A 345 2.01 7.14 -10.19
CA CYS A 345 1.62 5.86 -9.62
C CYS A 345 2.56 5.45 -8.50
N VAL A 346 1.97 5.04 -7.38
CA VAL A 346 2.69 4.62 -6.17
C VAL A 346 3.21 3.17 -6.24
N ASN A 347 2.85 2.44 -7.29
CA ASN A 347 3.22 1.03 -7.50
C ASN A 347 4.17 0.86 -8.70
N THR A 348 4.03 1.67 -9.76
CA THR A 348 4.92 1.64 -10.93
C THR A 348 5.94 2.77 -10.94
N PHE A 349 5.74 3.80 -10.10
CA PHE A 349 6.58 5.00 -10.00
C PHE A 349 6.70 5.77 -11.31
N GLU A 350 5.62 5.75 -12.07
CA GLU A 350 5.46 6.37 -13.37
C GLU A 350 4.00 6.81 -13.58
N PRO A 351 3.72 7.76 -14.47
CA PRO A 351 4.70 8.62 -15.16
C PRO A 351 5.31 9.65 -14.20
N HIS A 352 6.42 10.28 -14.58
CA HIS A 352 6.92 11.50 -13.93
C HIS A 352 5.96 12.67 -14.18
N LEU A 353 5.55 13.35 -13.10
CA LEU A 353 4.55 14.42 -13.10
C LEU A 353 4.99 15.67 -12.31
N GLY A 354 6.26 15.73 -11.90
CA GLY A 354 6.80 16.87 -11.18
C GLY A 354 8.06 16.50 -10.41
N ILE A 355 8.56 17.42 -9.59
CA ILE A 355 9.77 17.25 -8.80
C ILE A 355 9.58 17.72 -7.36
N LEU A 356 10.30 17.09 -6.44
CA LEU A 356 10.47 17.55 -5.06
C LEU A 356 11.73 18.43 -5.01
N VAL A 357 11.56 19.67 -4.56
CA VAL A 357 12.61 20.69 -4.55
C VAL A 357 13.02 21.02 -3.12
N ARG A 358 14.33 21.01 -2.87
CA ARG A 358 14.95 21.59 -1.67
C ARG A 358 15.48 22.97 -2.03
N THR A 359 15.06 23.99 -1.30
CA THR A 359 15.61 25.35 -1.39
C THR A 359 16.43 25.62 -0.14
N VAL A 360 17.72 25.88 -0.31
CA VAL A 360 18.67 26.23 0.75
C VAL A 360 19.00 27.71 0.62
N ALA A 361 18.62 28.51 1.62
CA ALA A 361 18.95 29.93 1.65
C ALA A 361 20.46 30.17 1.79
N ASP A 362 20.92 31.37 1.45
CA ASP A 362 22.31 31.78 1.69
C ASP A 362 22.67 31.62 3.18
N GLY A 363 23.85 31.06 3.44
CA GLY A 363 24.29 30.67 4.80
C GLY A 363 23.81 29.29 5.30
N GLY A 364 22.90 28.61 4.59
CA GLY A 364 22.56 27.20 4.82
C GLY A 364 21.64 26.88 6.00
N GLU A 365 21.16 27.88 6.75
CA GLU A 365 20.35 27.67 7.95
C GLU A 365 18.84 27.54 7.67
N ASP A 366 18.31 28.17 6.62
CA ASP A 366 16.90 28.06 6.21
C ASP A 366 16.77 27.10 5.03
N VAL A 367 16.07 25.98 5.24
CA VAL A 367 15.83 24.94 4.24
C VAL A 367 14.34 24.73 4.09
N ARG A 368 13.84 24.86 2.85
CA ARG A 368 12.42 24.70 2.48
C ARG A 368 12.25 23.58 1.47
N TYR A 369 11.08 22.95 1.51
CA TYR A 369 10.72 21.82 0.65
C TYR A 369 9.41 22.10 -0.05
N ASP A 370 9.44 22.09 -1.39
CA ASP A 370 8.31 22.43 -2.23
C ASP A 370 8.09 21.36 -3.31
N LEU A 371 6.87 21.29 -3.86
CA LEU A 371 6.56 20.49 -5.05
C LEU A 371 6.42 21.40 -6.26
N GLU A 372 7.08 21.05 -7.36
CA GLU A 372 6.82 21.65 -8.67
C GLU A 372 6.14 20.61 -9.57
N PHE A 373 4.83 20.74 -9.74
CA PHE A 373 4.06 19.87 -10.62
C PHE A 373 4.23 20.25 -12.10
N ASP A 374 4.29 19.23 -12.96
CA ASP A 374 4.12 19.41 -14.41
C ASP A 374 2.63 19.36 -14.74
N HIS A 375 1.99 20.54 -14.68
CA HIS A 375 0.56 20.68 -14.93
C HIS A 375 0.17 20.14 -16.31
N ALA A 376 1.00 20.34 -17.34
CA ALA A 376 0.69 19.87 -18.69
C ALA A 376 0.71 18.34 -18.78
N ALA A 377 1.69 17.70 -18.15
CA ALA A 377 1.77 16.24 -18.08
C ALA A 377 0.59 15.65 -17.30
N ILE A 378 0.20 16.28 -16.17
CA ILE A 378 -0.94 15.84 -15.35
C ILE A 378 -2.26 15.94 -16.14
N GLU A 379 -2.49 17.05 -16.84
CA GLU A 379 -3.68 17.23 -17.67
C GLU A 379 -3.70 16.24 -18.84
N ALA A 380 -2.57 16.02 -19.50
CA ALA A 380 -2.46 15.01 -20.56
C ALA A 380 -2.79 13.60 -20.04
N PHE A 381 -2.27 13.24 -18.86
CA PHE A 381 -2.53 11.96 -18.21
C PHE A 381 -4.01 11.79 -17.83
N THR A 382 -4.62 12.84 -17.29
CA THR A 382 -6.05 12.89 -16.92
C THR A 382 -6.94 12.72 -18.15
N ASN A 383 -6.61 13.41 -19.25
CA ASN A 383 -7.35 13.31 -20.51
C ASN A 383 -7.30 11.92 -21.13
N LYS A 384 -6.17 11.20 -21.02
CA LYS A 384 -6.08 9.80 -21.47
C LYS A 384 -7.02 8.87 -20.69
N ARG A 385 -7.29 9.14 -19.41
CA ARG A 385 -8.31 8.39 -18.64
C ARG A 385 -9.73 8.77 -19.05
N LEU A 386 -10.04 10.05 -19.16
CA LEU A 386 -11.37 10.55 -19.54
C LEU A 386 -11.79 10.07 -20.94
N SER A 387 -10.84 9.99 -21.88
CA SER A 387 -11.06 9.45 -23.22
C SER A 387 -11.17 7.92 -23.29
N GLY A 388 -10.92 7.21 -22.18
CA GLY A 388 -10.91 5.75 -22.12
C GLY A 388 -9.66 5.10 -22.74
N ALA A 389 -8.62 5.88 -23.05
CA ALA A 389 -7.34 5.35 -23.51
C ALA A 389 -6.62 4.54 -22.40
N TYR A 390 -6.81 4.93 -21.13
CA TYR A 390 -6.37 4.17 -19.96
C TYR A 390 -7.57 3.68 -19.15
N LYS A 391 -7.81 2.37 -19.12
CA LYS A 391 -9.04 1.80 -18.53
C LYS A 391 -8.95 1.52 -17.03
N ASP A 392 -7.77 1.13 -16.53
CA ASP A 392 -7.51 0.83 -15.11
C ASP A 392 -6.47 1.76 -14.48
N GLY A 393 -6.56 3.05 -14.83
CA GLY A 393 -5.66 4.06 -14.29
C GLY A 393 -4.18 3.72 -14.51
N CYS A 394 -3.41 3.66 -13.42
CA CYS A 394 -1.97 3.40 -13.49
C CYS A 394 -1.58 1.94 -13.74
N PHE A 395 -2.51 1.00 -13.64
CA PHE A 395 -2.32 -0.39 -14.04
C PHE A 395 -2.85 -0.70 -15.44
N ALA A 396 -3.34 0.32 -16.15
CA ALA A 396 -3.71 0.18 -17.55
C ALA A 396 -2.56 -0.45 -18.34
N ARG A 397 -2.85 -1.55 -19.06
CA ARG A 397 -1.87 -2.27 -19.89
C ARG A 397 -1.24 -1.33 -20.91
N GLU A 398 -2.03 -0.39 -21.41
CA GLU A 398 -1.63 0.66 -22.35
C GLU A 398 -0.54 1.56 -21.76
N LEU A 399 -0.67 1.98 -20.49
CA LEU A 399 0.36 2.75 -19.80
C LEU A 399 1.61 1.89 -19.57
N ALA A 400 1.44 0.64 -19.15
CA ALA A 400 2.58 -0.26 -18.91
C ALA A 400 3.40 -0.52 -20.18
N GLN A 401 2.74 -0.61 -21.35
CA GLN A 401 3.37 -0.71 -22.65
C GLN A 401 4.08 0.59 -23.06
N GLU A 402 3.40 1.73 -22.91
CA GLU A 402 3.95 3.06 -23.22
C GLU A 402 5.23 3.35 -22.40
N GLN A 403 5.21 2.99 -21.11
CA GLN A 403 6.33 3.17 -20.18
C GLN A 403 7.34 2.02 -20.20
N GLN A 404 7.07 0.95 -20.98
CA GLN A 404 7.91 -0.25 -21.09
C GLN A 404 8.23 -0.90 -19.72
N LEU A 405 7.28 -0.88 -18.79
CA LEU A 405 7.50 -1.27 -17.38
C LEU A 405 7.97 -2.72 -17.21
N VAL A 406 7.43 -3.63 -18.02
CA VAL A 406 7.70 -5.08 -17.93
C VAL A 406 9.11 -5.45 -18.45
N SER A 407 9.78 -4.56 -19.18
CA SER A 407 11.08 -4.82 -19.83
C SER A 407 12.30 -4.56 -18.93
N ARG A 408 12.12 -3.98 -17.74
CA ARG A 408 13.22 -3.40 -16.92
C ARG A 408 13.60 -4.17 -15.66
N VAL A 409 13.43 -5.49 -15.60
CA VAL A 409 14.06 -6.27 -14.50
C VAL A 409 15.58 -6.19 -14.67
N PRO A 410 16.35 -5.69 -13.68
CA PRO A 410 17.79 -5.55 -13.79
C PRO A 410 18.43 -6.87 -14.22
N ALA A 411 19.24 -6.86 -15.28
CA ALA A 411 19.80 -8.06 -15.90
C ALA A 411 20.49 -8.98 -14.88
N ARG A 412 21.20 -8.39 -13.90
CA ARG A 412 21.87 -9.05 -12.77
C ARG A 412 20.96 -9.84 -11.81
N ARG A 413 19.63 -9.69 -11.91
CA ARG A 413 18.62 -10.32 -11.04
C ARG A 413 17.49 -11.00 -11.80
N ARG A 414 17.64 -11.18 -13.12
CA ARG A 414 16.79 -12.09 -13.90
C ARG A 414 17.07 -13.50 -13.40
N LEU A 415 16.15 -14.06 -12.61
CA LEU A 415 16.09 -15.51 -12.44
C LEU A 415 15.75 -16.11 -13.82
N PRO A 416 16.18 -17.34 -14.14
CA PRO A 416 15.79 -17.98 -15.38
C PRO A 416 14.27 -17.91 -15.52
N LEU A 417 13.77 -17.55 -16.71
CA LEU A 417 12.36 -17.76 -17.02
C LEU A 417 12.06 -19.22 -16.72
N VAL A 418 10.97 -19.48 -15.99
CA VAL A 418 10.49 -20.86 -15.82
C VAL A 418 10.23 -21.37 -17.23
N GLU A 419 11.03 -22.33 -17.69
CA GLU A 419 10.77 -23.00 -18.96
C GLU A 419 9.37 -23.61 -18.83
N THR A 420 8.41 -23.08 -19.59
CA THR A 420 7.16 -23.77 -19.83
C THR A 420 7.54 -25.04 -20.58
N THR A 421 7.68 -26.15 -19.85
CA THR A 421 7.77 -27.47 -20.46
C THR A 421 6.52 -27.66 -21.30
N GLY A 422 6.71 -27.75 -22.62
CA GLY A 422 5.66 -28.07 -23.58
C GLY A 422 5.24 -29.54 -23.52
#